data_AF-A0A927PQ44-F1
#
_entry.id   AF-A0A927PQ44-F1
#
_cell.length_a   1.000
_cell.length_b   1.000
_cell.length_c   1.000
_cell.angle_alpha   90.00
_cell.angle_beta   90.00
_cell.angle_gamma   90.00
#
_symmetry.space_group_name_H-M   'P 1'
#
loop_
_entity.id
_entity.type
_entity.pdbx_description
1 polymer ?
#
loop_
_entity_poly.entity_id
_entity_poly.type
_entity_poly.pdbx_seq_one_letter_code
_entity_poly.pdbx_strand_id
1 'polypeptide(L)'
;MTLLIALALFVAQAINFTMLLRERRYFALTQITGPAATRFADAIERGSQGRPPVADRGRVRLVPRNPVPVGREREPEVESNLRAAFAESGVKVGRIVTGLAPLRADNPLLRRMPADRQRYMMRVADELTIAVERPGLGWLVQRMPWGHRDMGLIWRLAGQTLILFVIVLLPVLWAARRISRPLRDLTTAAERFGSGTPVVPVAVTGPDDVAALIAAFNALRLRVTAMLDEKDRMLGAIGHDLRTPLAALRVRIESVEDEADRTRMAETIADMNRTLDDILSLARLGRPSEPMTDVDLAALVDAVVEDFHDLGAPVAFEEAARLRMRLRPTLMRRAVRNLIENAVKYGGSAAVSVEDGAERVAIMVADDGPGIPDDRLNDVFDPFTRLETSRNRDTGGIGLGLALARAIVRDAGGEVVLANRAGGGLTATIILPR
;
A
#
# COMPACT_ATOMS: atom_id res chain seq x y z
N MET A 1 1.20 -8.09 4.18
CA MET A 1 2.49 -8.69 4.57
C MET A 1 2.43 -9.42 5.92
N THR A 2 2.05 -8.77 7.03
CA THR A 2 1.96 -9.41 8.36
C THR A 2 1.05 -10.64 8.41
N LEU A 3 -0.11 -10.59 7.74
CA LEU A 3 -1.04 -11.71 7.65
C LEU A 3 -0.46 -12.91 6.89
N LEU A 4 0.34 -12.66 5.84
CA LEU A 4 1.02 -13.71 5.07
C LEU A 4 2.11 -14.39 5.91
N ILE A 5 2.89 -13.62 6.68
CA ILE A 5 3.91 -14.19 7.56
C ILE A 5 3.28 -15.02 8.67
N ALA A 6 2.19 -14.52 9.29
CA ALA A 6 1.44 -15.26 10.29
C ALA A 6 0.86 -16.57 9.73
N LEU A 7 0.30 -16.53 8.51
CA LEU A 7 -0.22 -17.71 7.83
C LEU A 7 0.88 -18.71 7.50
N ALA A 8 2.03 -18.26 6.97
CA ALA A 8 3.16 -19.13 6.66
C ALA A 8 3.71 -19.82 7.91
N LEU A 9 3.85 -19.09 9.02
CA LEU A 9 4.24 -19.65 10.32
C LEU A 9 3.23 -20.68 10.81
N PHE A 10 1.93 -20.38 10.69
CA PHE A 10 0.87 -21.29 11.08
C PHE A 10 0.91 -22.59 10.28
N VAL A 11 1.05 -22.51 8.95
CA VAL A 11 1.18 -23.67 8.07
C VAL A 11 2.42 -24.50 8.42
N ALA A 12 3.58 -23.86 8.60
CA ALA A 12 4.81 -24.54 8.99
C ALA A 12 4.66 -25.30 10.32
N GLN A 13 4.00 -24.68 11.30
CA GLN A 13 3.73 -25.32 12.59
C GLN A 13 2.71 -26.45 12.51
N ALA A 14 1.67 -26.31 11.68
CA ALA A 14 0.71 -27.37 11.44
C ALA A 14 1.39 -28.59 10.79
N ILE A 15 2.27 -28.36 9.81
CA ILE A 15 3.07 -29.43 9.20
C ILE A 15 3.95 -30.10 10.26
N ASN A 16 4.69 -29.34 11.06
CA ASN A 16 5.55 -29.89 12.12
C ASN A 16 4.74 -30.73 13.12
N PHE A 17 3.58 -30.24 13.56
CA PHE A 17 2.69 -30.97 14.47
C PHE A 17 2.18 -32.27 13.85
N THR A 18 1.72 -32.25 12.60
CA THR A 18 1.26 -33.46 11.90
C THR A 18 2.39 -34.48 11.69
N MET A 19 3.61 -34.01 11.39
CA MET A 19 4.80 -34.86 11.25
C MET A 19 5.16 -35.55 12.57
N LEU A 20 5.21 -34.79 13.68
CA LEU A 20 5.45 -35.33 15.02
C LEU A 20 4.40 -36.35 15.44
N LEU A 21 3.12 -36.10 15.15
CA LEU A 21 2.04 -37.05 15.41
C LEU A 21 2.20 -38.33 14.58
N ARG A 22 2.56 -38.20 13.30
CA ARG A 22 2.75 -39.34 12.39
C ARG A 22 3.95 -40.20 12.81
N GLU A 23 5.08 -39.56 13.14
CA GLU A 23 6.29 -40.25 13.59
C GLU A 23 6.06 -41.03 14.88
N ARG A 24 5.36 -40.41 15.85
CA ARG A 24 4.96 -41.10 17.09
C ARG A 24 4.08 -42.32 16.85
N ARG A 25 3.09 -42.20 15.95
CA ARG A 25 2.23 -43.34 15.57
C ARG A 25 3.03 -44.46 14.92
N TYR A 26 3.89 -44.11 13.96
CA TYR A 26 4.73 -45.08 13.26
C TYR A 26 5.68 -45.83 14.20
N PHE A 27 6.30 -45.10 15.14
CA PHE A 27 7.18 -45.67 16.15
C PHE A 27 6.44 -46.65 17.07
N ALA A 28 5.25 -46.28 17.56
CA ALA A 28 4.43 -47.15 18.40
C ALA A 28 4.02 -48.45 17.68
N LEU A 29 3.63 -48.35 16.39
CA LEU A 29 3.29 -49.51 15.56
C LEU A 29 4.49 -50.44 15.38
N THR A 30 5.64 -49.90 14.98
CA THR A 30 6.86 -50.68 14.71
C THR A 30 7.37 -51.41 15.95
N GLN A 31 7.30 -50.78 17.13
CA GLN A 31 7.67 -51.41 18.40
C GLN A 31 6.80 -52.63 18.76
N ILE A 32 5.58 -52.69 18.23
CA ILE A 32 4.62 -53.76 18.51
C ILE A 32 4.67 -54.85 17.43
N THR A 33 4.67 -54.46 16.16
CA THR A 33 4.58 -55.38 15.03
C THR A 33 5.86 -56.20 14.84
N GLY A 34 7.04 -55.62 15.03
CA GLY A 34 8.32 -56.32 14.88
C GLY A 34 8.46 -57.52 15.84
N PRO A 35 8.35 -57.32 17.16
CA PRO A 35 8.39 -58.42 18.14
C PRO A 35 7.21 -59.39 18.02
N ALA A 36 6.05 -58.95 17.52
CA ALA A 36 4.94 -59.84 17.25
C ALA A 36 5.23 -60.77 16.05
N ALA A 37 5.71 -60.22 14.93
CA ALA A 37 6.06 -60.96 13.74
C ALA A 37 7.11 -62.05 14.03
N THR A 38 8.17 -61.71 14.75
CA THR A 38 9.21 -62.68 15.14
C THR A 38 8.66 -63.81 16.01
N ARG A 39 7.77 -63.49 16.97
CA ARG A 39 7.11 -64.50 17.82
C ARG A 39 6.18 -65.43 17.04
N PHE A 40 5.46 -64.90 16.05
CA PHE A 40 4.63 -65.71 15.17
C PHE A 40 5.47 -66.58 14.23
N ALA A 41 6.55 -66.05 13.66
CA ALA A 41 7.47 -66.80 12.81
C ALA A 41 8.11 -67.98 13.55
N ASP A 42 8.67 -67.74 14.75
CA ASP A 42 9.24 -68.77 15.64
C ASP A 42 8.18 -69.84 16.01
N ALA A 43 6.94 -69.45 16.24
CA ALA A 43 5.85 -70.39 16.53
C ALA A 43 5.47 -71.26 15.31
N ILE A 44 5.53 -70.70 14.10
CA ILE A 44 5.25 -71.43 12.85
C ILE A 44 6.37 -72.44 12.57
N GLU A 45 7.63 -72.04 12.74
CA GLU A 45 8.82 -72.88 12.52
C GLU A 45 8.90 -74.06 13.51
N ARG A 46 8.64 -73.83 14.80
CA ARG A 46 8.59 -74.93 15.78
C ARG A 46 7.49 -75.93 15.46
N GLY A 47 6.35 -75.42 14.99
CA GLY A 47 5.23 -76.25 14.57
C GLY A 47 5.54 -77.12 13.36
N SER A 48 6.38 -76.66 12.41
CA SER A 48 6.82 -77.51 11.29
C SER A 48 7.82 -78.58 11.71
N GLN A 49 8.58 -78.33 12.78
CA GLN A 49 9.51 -79.30 13.40
C GLN A 49 8.82 -80.29 14.37
N GLY A 50 7.49 -80.31 14.43
CA GLY A 50 6.74 -81.20 15.33
C GLY A 50 6.86 -80.87 16.82
N ARG A 51 7.41 -79.70 17.17
CA ARG A 51 7.54 -79.25 18.56
C ARG A 51 6.30 -78.46 18.96
N PRO A 52 5.67 -78.76 20.12
CA PRO A 52 4.57 -77.95 20.60
C PRO A 52 5.05 -76.51 20.87
N PRO A 53 4.19 -75.51 20.66
CA PRO A 53 4.52 -74.14 21.07
C PRO A 53 4.80 -74.11 22.58
N VAL A 54 5.92 -73.50 22.97
CA VAL A 54 6.36 -73.46 24.38
C VAL A 54 5.28 -72.79 25.24
N ALA A 55 4.78 -73.52 26.23
CA ALA A 55 3.76 -73.06 27.14
C ALA A 55 4.37 -72.17 28.24
N ASP A 56 4.73 -70.92 27.91
CA ASP A 56 4.84 -69.88 28.94
C ASP A 56 4.62 -68.43 28.40
N ARG A 57 4.15 -67.57 29.31
CA ARG A 57 3.94 -66.10 29.28
C ARG A 57 3.86 -65.41 27.90
N GLY A 58 2.65 -65.02 27.51
CA GLY A 58 2.43 -64.00 26.46
C GLY A 58 2.83 -64.40 25.04
N ARG A 59 3.15 -65.69 24.82
CA ARG A 59 3.45 -66.23 23.50
C ARG A 59 2.22 -66.79 22.79
N VAL A 60 2.39 -66.91 21.49
CA VAL A 60 1.39 -67.27 20.50
C VAL A 60 0.73 -68.61 20.84
N ARG A 61 -0.61 -68.63 20.91
CA ARG A 61 -1.42 -69.83 21.18
C ARG A 61 -2.08 -70.32 19.91
N LEU A 62 -2.13 -71.63 19.71
CA LEU A 62 -2.89 -72.23 18.63
C LEU A 62 -4.34 -72.44 19.08
N VAL A 63 -5.30 -71.95 18.29
CA VAL A 63 -6.74 -72.16 18.50
C VAL A 63 -7.39 -72.66 17.20
N PRO A 64 -8.43 -73.49 17.27
CA PRO A 64 -9.02 -74.12 16.08
C PRO A 64 -9.90 -73.16 15.25
N ARG A 65 -10.37 -72.05 15.81
CA ARG A 65 -11.25 -71.07 15.14
C ARG A 65 -10.78 -69.64 15.40
N ASN A 66 -11.11 -68.72 14.50
CA ASN A 66 -10.79 -67.30 14.65
C ASN A 66 -11.30 -66.78 16.01
N PRO A 67 -10.42 -66.31 16.91
CA PRO A 67 -10.80 -65.85 18.25
C PRO A 67 -11.38 -64.43 18.25
N VAL A 68 -11.30 -63.70 17.14
CA VAL A 68 -11.77 -62.30 17.03
C VAL A 68 -13.22 -62.30 16.55
N PRO A 69 -14.20 -61.89 17.39
CA PRO A 69 -15.60 -61.81 16.99
C PRO A 69 -15.83 -60.82 15.84
N VAL A 70 -16.84 -61.11 15.03
CA VAL A 70 -17.33 -60.19 13.98
C VAL A 70 -17.90 -58.94 14.66
N GLY A 71 -17.47 -57.75 14.23
CA GLY A 71 -17.91 -56.47 14.79
C GLY A 71 -16.99 -55.82 15.82
N ARG A 72 -15.84 -56.43 16.18
CA ARG A 72 -14.81 -55.73 16.95
C ARG A 72 -14.08 -54.68 16.11
N GLU A 73 -13.70 -53.59 16.76
CA GLU A 73 -12.79 -52.59 16.20
C GLU A 73 -11.45 -53.26 15.86
N ARG A 74 -10.98 -53.04 14.64
CA ARG A 74 -9.76 -53.63 14.08
C ARG A 74 -8.69 -52.55 13.91
N GLU A 75 -7.44 -52.97 13.93
CA GLU A 75 -6.26 -52.14 13.69
C GLU A 75 -5.63 -52.54 12.35
N PRO A 76 -6.12 -52.00 11.22
CA PRO A 76 -5.68 -52.42 9.89
C PRO A 76 -4.20 -52.09 9.63
N GLU A 77 -3.66 -51.05 10.25
CA GLU A 77 -2.24 -50.71 10.16
C GLU A 77 -1.34 -51.81 10.76
N VAL A 78 -1.76 -52.41 11.88
CA VAL A 78 -1.08 -53.56 12.48
C VAL A 78 -1.17 -54.80 11.59
N GLU A 79 -2.34 -55.07 11.01
CA GLU A 79 -2.54 -56.18 10.06
C GLU A 79 -1.63 -56.04 8.83
N SER A 80 -1.55 -54.84 8.27
CA SER A 80 -0.72 -54.54 7.10
C SER A 80 0.77 -54.69 7.41
N ASN A 81 1.23 -54.11 8.52
CA ASN A 81 2.64 -54.17 8.92
C ASN A 81 3.09 -55.60 9.24
N LEU A 82 2.24 -56.40 9.88
CA LEU A 82 2.54 -57.82 10.10
C LEU A 82 2.59 -58.61 8.80
N ARG A 83 1.68 -58.34 7.87
CA ARG A 83 1.70 -58.98 6.54
C ARG A 83 3.01 -58.70 5.81
N ALA A 84 3.47 -57.45 5.84
CA ALA A 84 4.75 -57.05 5.26
C ALA A 84 5.91 -57.78 5.94
N ALA A 85 5.96 -57.79 7.28
CA ALA A 85 7.03 -58.46 8.04
C ALA A 85 7.10 -59.98 7.77
N PHE A 86 5.95 -60.66 7.62
CA PHE A 86 5.94 -62.09 7.25
C PHE A 86 6.39 -62.33 5.82
N ALA A 87 6.01 -61.45 4.88
CA ALA A 87 6.45 -61.53 3.50
C ALA A 87 7.98 -61.36 3.39
N GLU A 88 8.56 -60.38 4.10
CA GLU A 88 10.01 -60.17 4.18
C GLU A 88 10.75 -61.37 4.79
N SER A 89 10.13 -62.02 5.78
CA SER A 89 10.70 -63.21 6.44
C SER A 89 10.45 -64.52 5.68
N GLY A 90 9.79 -64.48 4.51
CA GLY A 90 9.46 -65.67 3.72
C GLY A 90 8.41 -66.60 4.33
N VAL A 91 7.69 -66.16 5.37
CA VAL A 91 6.71 -66.97 6.10
C VAL A 91 5.34 -66.85 5.44
N LYS A 92 4.82 -67.97 4.89
CA LYS A 92 3.48 -68.01 4.30
C LYS A 92 2.40 -68.09 5.39
N VAL A 93 1.57 -67.05 5.47
CA VAL A 93 0.43 -66.97 6.39
C VAL A 93 -0.87 -66.74 5.60
N GLY A 94 -2.01 -67.18 6.17
CA GLY A 94 -3.34 -66.93 5.63
C GLY A 94 -3.86 -65.54 6.00
N ARG A 95 -5.09 -65.44 6.49
CA ARG A 95 -5.65 -64.18 6.99
C ARG A 95 -4.99 -63.73 8.30
N ILE A 96 -4.72 -62.43 8.40
CA ILE A 96 -4.33 -61.76 9.63
C ILE A 96 -5.53 -60.92 10.06
N VAL A 97 -5.98 -61.09 11.30
CA VAL A 97 -7.12 -60.36 11.87
C VAL A 97 -6.72 -59.82 13.23
N THR A 98 -7.00 -58.55 13.44
CA THR A 98 -6.83 -57.87 14.73
C THR A 98 -8.18 -57.60 15.37
N GLY A 99 -8.21 -57.50 16.70
CA GLY A 99 -9.41 -57.09 17.42
C GLY A 99 -9.05 -56.43 18.76
N LEU A 100 -9.65 -55.26 18.99
CA LEU A 100 -9.52 -54.52 20.24
C LEU A 100 -10.65 -54.86 21.21
N ALA A 101 -10.32 -54.96 22.49
CA ALA A 101 -11.31 -55.07 23.57
C ALA A 101 -10.85 -54.35 24.82
N PRO A 102 -11.76 -53.75 25.60
CA PRO A 102 -11.40 -53.13 26.87
C PRO A 102 -10.79 -54.16 27.82
N LEU A 103 -9.70 -53.78 28.49
CA LEU A 103 -9.08 -54.61 29.52
C LEU A 103 -10.03 -54.75 30.72
N ARG A 104 -10.33 -56.00 31.10
CA ARG A 104 -11.15 -56.33 32.27
C ARG A 104 -10.30 -56.95 33.37
N ALA A 105 -10.75 -56.86 34.62
CA ALA A 105 -10.00 -57.33 35.79
C ALA A 105 -9.67 -58.84 35.76
N ASP A 106 -10.49 -59.63 35.07
CA ASP A 106 -10.32 -61.08 34.87
C ASP A 106 -9.31 -61.44 33.76
N ASN A 107 -8.79 -60.44 33.04
CA ASN A 107 -7.93 -60.64 31.88
C ASN A 107 -6.61 -61.34 32.27
N PRO A 108 -6.23 -62.43 31.58
CA PRO A 108 -4.97 -63.13 31.82
C PRO A 108 -3.71 -62.25 31.77
N LEU A 109 -3.74 -61.15 31.00
CA LEU A 109 -2.63 -60.19 30.91
C LEU A 109 -2.36 -59.46 32.23
N LEU A 110 -3.39 -59.27 33.07
CA LEU A 110 -3.31 -58.48 34.30
C LEU A 110 -3.01 -59.29 35.56
N ARG A 111 -3.26 -60.61 35.54
CA ARG A 111 -3.22 -61.50 36.73
C ARG A 111 -1.91 -61.51 37.53
N ARG A 112 -0.79 -61.12 36.91
CA ARG A 112 0.55 -61.10 37.54
C ARG A 112 1.02 -59.68 37.93
N MET A 113 0.19 -58.66 37.68
CA MET A 113 0.51 -57.26 38.01
C MET A 113 -0.06 -56.87 39.38
N PRO A 114 0.57 -55.94 40.13
CA PRO A 114 0.01 -55.36 41.35
C PRO A 114 -1.32 -54.64 41.10
N ALA A 115 -2.22 -54.60 42.09
CA ALA A 115 -3.57 -54.04 41.97
C ALA A 115 -3.59 -52.58 41.44
N ASP A 116 -2.65 -51.74 41.87
CA ASP A 116 -2.54 -50.35 41.38
C ASP A 116 -2.21 -50.29 39.88
N ARG A 117 -1.31 -51.17 39.43
CA ARG A 117 -0.93 -51.27 38.03
C ARG A 117 -2.04 -51.87 37.17
N GLN A 118 -2.83 -52.81 37.70
CA GLN A 118 -4.01 -53.34 37.04
C GLN A 118 -5.04 -52.23 36.80
N ARG A 119 -5.35 -51.42 37.84
CA ARG A 119 -6.27 -50.28 37.75
C ARG A 119 -5.79 -49.23 36.74
N TYR A 120 -4.48 -48.93 36.74
CA TYR A 120 -3.89 -48.04 35.75
C TYR A 120 -4.04 -48.60 34.33
N MET A 121 -3.64 -49.84 34.07
CA MET A 121 -3.74 -50.48 32.75
C MET A 121 -5.18 -50.55 32.23
N MET A 122 -6.16 -50.85 33.08
CA MET A 122 -7.59 -50.85 32.69
C MET A 122 -8.12 -49.45 32.30
N ARG A 123 -7.45 -48.36 32.73
CA ARG A 123 -7.80 -46.99 32.34
C ARG A 123 -7.08 -46.50 31.10
N VAL A 124 -5.86 -47.01 30.85
CA VAL A 124 -4.97 -46.45 29.83
C VAL A 124 -4.68 -47.39 28.68
N ALA A 125 -5.19 -48.63 28.69
CA ALA A 125 -5.00 -49.58 27.61
C ALA A 125 -6.22 -50.48 27.36
N ASP A 126 -6.33 -50.90 26.10
CA ASP A 126 -7.16 -52.01 25.65
C ASP A 126 -6.30 -53.28 25.48
N GLU A 127 -6.94 -54.40 25.24
CA GLU A 127 -6.33 -55.64 24.79
C GLU A 127 -6.39 -55.70 23.27
N LEU A 128 -5.22 -55.68 22.61
CA LEU A 128 -5.10 -56.04 21.22
C LEU A 128 -4.90 -57.54 21.09
N THR A 129 -5.83 -58.19 20.41
CA THR A 129 -5.71 -59.57 19.96
C THR A 129 -5.26 -59.60 18.51
N ILE A 130 -4.15 -60.26 18.21
CA ILE A 130 -3.66 -60.52 16.87
C ILE A 130 -3.85 -62.01 16.59
N ALA A 131 -4.57 -62.35 15.53
CA ALA A 131 -4.82 -63.70 15.08
C ALA A 131 -4.30 -63.89 13.65
N VAL A 132 -3.41 -64.87 13.47
CA VAL A 132 -2.78 -65.21 12.18
C VAL A 132 -3.21 -66.63 11.80
N GLU A 133 -3.87 -66.76 10.64
CA GLU A 133 -4.30 -68.05 10.11
C GLU A 133 -3.11 -68.83 9.55
N ARG A 134 -3.02 -70.11 9.92
CA ARG A 134 -2.18 -71.09 9.24
C ARG A 134 -3.08 -71.95 8.35
N PRO A 135 -2.90 -71.92 7.02
CA PRO A 135 -3.74 -72.71 6.12
C PRO A 135 -3.80 -74.17 6.55
N GLY A 136 -5.00 -74.68 6.86
CA GLY A 136 -5.25 -76.05 7.28
C GLY A 136 -4.84 -76.44 8.71
N LEU A 137 -4.20 -75.55 9.49
CA LEU A 137 -3.63 -75.87 10.81
C LEU A 137 -4.19 -75.03 11.97
N GLY A 138 -5.15 -74.15 11.70
CA GLY A 138 -5.82 -73.31 12.71
C GLY A 138 -5.23 -71.90 12.83
N TRP A 139 -5.49 -71.23 13.94
CA TRP A 139 -5.16 -69.82 14.16
C TRP A 139 -4.15 -69.65 15.28
N LEU A 140 -3.09 -68.90 15.01
CA LEU A 140 -2.11 -68.47 15.97
C LEU A 140 -2.53 -67.13 16.59
N VAL A 141 -2.56 -67.03 17.91
CA VAL A 141 -3.17 -65.90 18.62
C VAL A 141 -2.20 -65.33 19.65
N GLN A 142 -2.01 -64.03 19.59
CA GLN A 142 -1.28 -63.27 20.58
C GLN A 142 -2.15 -62.16 21.14
N ARG A 143 -2.12 -61.99 22.46
CA ARG A 143 -2.81 -60.91 23.17
C ARG A 143 -1.78 -60.02 23.84
N MET A 144 -1.95 -58.72 23.73
CA MET A 144 -1.05 -57.75 24.33
C MET A 144 -1.78 -56.46 24.69
N PRO A 145 -1.27 -55.69 25.66
CA PRO A 145 -1.83 -54.38 25.97
C PRO A 145 -1.62 -53.42 24.79
N TRP A 146 -2.65 -52.65 24.46
CA TRP A 146 -2.70 -51.60 23.45
C TRP A 146 -3.04 -50.28 24.13
N GLY A 147 -2.08 -49.37 24.25
CA GLY A 147 -2.31 -48.09 24.92
C GLY A 147 -3.36 -47.27 24.18
N HIS A 148 -4.22 -46.56 24.92
CA HIS A 148 -5.08 -45.54 24.32
C HIS A 148 -4.20 -44.51 23.60
N ARG A 149 -4.73 -43.88 22.54
CA ARG A 149 -4.15 -42.63 22.03
C ARG A 149 -4.03 -41.69 23.22
N ASP A 150 -2.81 -41.42 23.69
CA ASP A 150 -2.57 -40.60 24.88
C ASP A 150 -2.99 -39.15 24.56
N MET A 151 -4.29 -38.85 24.74
CA MET A 151 -4.84 -37.53 24.47
C MET A 151 -4.14 -36.47 25.30
N GLY A 152 -3.66 -36.82 26.50
CA GLY A 152 -2.82 -35.94 27.31
C GLY A 152 -1.53 -35.58 26.59
N LEU A 153 -0.90 -36.54 25.91
CA LEU A 153 0.30 -36.30 25.10
C LEU A 153 0.00 -35.45 23.86
N ILE A 154 -1.13 -35.67 23.16
CA ILE A 154 -1.53 -34.83 22.04
C ILE A 154 -1.78 -33.38 22.49
N TRP A 155 -2.50 -33.18 23.60
CA TRP A 155 -2.73 -31.85 24.17
C TRP A 155 -1.45 -31.17 24.62
N ARG A 156 -0.49 -31.93 25.19
CA ARG A 156 0.85 -31.41 25.52
C ARG A 156 1.62 -30.96 24.28
N LEU A 157 1.63 -31.77 23.22
CA LEU A 157 2.26 -31.41 21.95
C LEU A 157 1.60 -30.17 21.32
N ALA A 158 0.26 -30.12 21.32
CA ALA A 158 -0.49 -28.98 20.81
C ALA A 158 -0.18 -27.71 21.61
N GLY A 159 -0.12 -27.80 22.94
CA GLY A 159 0.28 -26.69 23.81
C GLY A 159 1.71 -26.21 23.53
N GLN A 160 2.67 -27.14 23.39
CA GLN A 160 4.05 -26.81 23.05
C GLN A 160 4.16 -26.10 21.69
N THR A 161 3.47 -26.61 20.67
CA THR A 161 3.41 -25.99 19.33
C THR A 161 2.82 -24.59 19.43
N LEU A 162 1.69 -24.41 20.12
CA LEU A 162 1.05 -23.11 20.30
C LEU A 162 1.97 -22.09 21.02
N ILE A 163 2.67 -22.52 22.07
CA ILE A 163 3.64 -21.66 22.77
C ILE A 163 4.74 -21.21 21.80
N LEU A 164 5.31 -22.14 21.04
CA LEU A 164 6.32 -21.81 20.03
C LEU A 164 5.76 -20.86 18.96
N PHE A 165 4.50 -21.03 18.54
CA PHE A 165 3.84 -20.16 17.58
C PHE A 165 3.81 -18.71 18.08
N VAL A 166 3.33 -18.52 19.31
CA VAL A 166 3.19 -17.20 19.92
C VAL A 166 4.56 -16.55 20.13
N ILE A 167 5.54 -17.30 20.60
CA ILE A 167 6.92 -16.81 20.82
C ILE A 167 7.55 -16.30 19.52
N VAL A 168 7.28 -16.95 18.37
CA VAL A 168 7.81 -16.49 17.08
C VAL A 168 6.95 -15.37 16.47
N LEU A 169 5.63 -15.46 16.59
CA LEU A 169 4.71 -14.51 15.99
C LEU A 169 4.81 -13.11 16.61
N LEU A 170 4.91 -13.02 17.94
CA LEU A 170 4.91 -11.73 18.63
C LEU A 170 6.09 -10.81 18.22
N PRO A 171 7.37 -11.27 18.24
CA PRO A 171 8.50 -10.47 17.77
C PRO A 171 8.37 -10.07 16.31
N VAL A 172 7.88 -10.96 15.45
CA VAL A 172 7.69 -10.68 14.02
C VAL A 172 6.66 -9.57 13.81
N LEU A 173 5.50 -9.63 14.49
CA LEU A 173 4.48 -8.59 14.40
C LEU A 173 4.97 -7.26 14.99
N TRP A 174 5.74 -7.30 16.06
CA TRP A 174 6.35 -6.12 16.66
C TRP A 174 7.36 -5.47 15.72
N ALA A 175 8.29 -6.24 15.15
CA ALA A 175 9.27 -5.77 14.18
C ALA A 175 8.61 -5.19 12.93
N ALA A 176 7.61 -5.89 12.37
CA ALA A 176 6.86 -5.43 11.21
C ALA A 176 6.17 -4.09 11.47
N ARG A 177 5.56 -3.90 12.65
CA ARG A 177 4.95 -2.61 13.03
C ARG A 177 5.98 -1.51 13.25
N ARG A 178 7.13 -1.84 13.83
CA ARG A 178 8.23 -0.89 14.10
C ARG A 178 8.90 -0.37 12.82
N ILE A 179 8.87 -1.15 11.74
CA ILE A 179 9.37 -0.74 10.41
C ILE A 179 8.28 -0.06 9.58
N SER A 180 7.07 -0.60 9.57
CA SER A 180 6.01 -0.14 8.65
C SER A 180 5.44 1.24 9.00
N ARG A 181 5.38 1.60 10.30
CA ARG A 181 4.82 2.89 10.72
C ARG A 181 5.71 4.07 10.25
N PRO A 182 7.01 4.14 10.57
CA PRO A 182 7.84 5.27 10.16
C PRO A 182 7.96 5.39 8.63
N LEU A 183 7.93 4.28 7.89
CA LEU A 183 7.94 4.32 6.43
C LEU A 183 6.67 4.96 5.84
N ARG A 184 5.50 4.69 6.41
CA ARG A 184 4.24 5.35 5.97
C ARG A 184 4.24 6.84 6.28
N ASP A 185 4.77 7.22 7.43
CA ASP A 185 4.90 8.63 7.82
C ASP A 185 5.86 9.35 6.86
N LEU A 186 6.98 8.70 6.49
CA LEU A 186 7.92 9.20 5.50
C LEU A 186 7.29 9.32 4.10
N THR A 187 6.53 8.31 3.65
CA THR A 187 5.81 8.36 2.36
C THR A 187 4.82 9.53 2.33
N THR A 188 4.02 9.69 3.39
CA THR A 188 3.05 10.80 3.49
C THR A 188 3.76 12.15 3.49
N ALA A 189 4.91 12.26 4.15
CA ALA A 189 5.71 13.48 4.15
C ALA A 189 6.32 13.78 2.77
N ALA A 190 6.75 12.75 2.03
CA ALA A 190 7.25 12.89 0.67
C ALA A 190 6.16 13.30 -0.32
N GLU A 191 4.94 12.75 -0.22
CA GLU A 191 3.79 13.14 -1.06
C GLU A 191 3.36 14.60 -0.81
N ARG A 192 3.48 15.07 0.43
CA ARG A 192 3.19 16.46 0.79
C ARG A 192 4.33 17.42 0.47
N PHE A 193 5.54 16.91 0.21
CA PHE A 193 6.69 17.74 -0.12
C PHE A 193 6.49 18.38 -1.50
N GLY A 194 6.34 19.71 -1.51
CA GLY A 194 6.06 20.49 -2.73
C GLY A 194 4.66 21.11 -2.81
N SER A 195 3.72 20.70 -1.95
CA SER A 195 2.32 21.19 -1.95
C SER A 195 2.08 22.57 -1.30
N GLY A 196 3.12 23.37 -1.08
CA GLY A 196 3.01 24.67 -0.40
C GLY A 196 2.62 24.61 1.10
N THR A 197 2.39 23.42 1.66
CA THR A 197 2.05 23.23 3.07
C THR A 197 3.30 23.36 3.95
N PRO A 198 3.27 24.07 5.10
CA PRO A 198 4.38 24.07 6.04
C PRO A 198 4.56 22.66 6.63
N VAL A 199 5.60 21.94 6.19
CA VAL A 199 5.82 20.54 6.57
C VAL A 199 6.75 20.46 7.78
N VAL A 200 6.24 19.87 8.87
CA VAL A 200 6.98 19.51 10.09
C VAL A 200 7.98 18.40 9.77
N PRO A 201 9.23 18.45 10.28
CA PRO A 201 10.20 17.38 10.07
C PRO A 201 9.66 16.03 10.55
N VAL A 202 9.92 14.97 9.79
CA VAL A 202 9.53 13.60 10.16
C VAL A 202 10.37 13.17 11.34
N ALA A 203 9.72 12.67 12.40
CA ALA A 203 10.41 12.19 13.59
C ALA A 203 11.31 10.99 13.25
N VAL A 204 12.60 11.08 13.60
CA VAL A 204 13.58 10.03 13.36
C VAL A 204 13.30 8.86 14.31
N THR A 205 12.55 7.86 13.82
CA THR A 205 12.13 6.69 14.59
C THR A 205 12.22 5.43 13.74
N GLY A 206 12.40 4.27 14.39
CA GLY A 206 12.51 2.97 13.71
C GLY A 206 13.85 2.28 14.00
N PRO A 207 14.14 1.17 13.31
CA PRO A 207 15.49 0.58 13.27
C PRO A 207 16.50 1.52 12.61
N ASP A 208 17.79 1.26 12.81
CA ASP A 208 18.89 2.14 12.38
C ASP A 208 18.81 2.51 10.89
N ASP A 209 18.52 1.55 10.01
CA ASP A 209 18.38 1.79 8.57
C ASP A 209 17.23 2.76 8.24
N VAL A 210 16.09 2.60 8.92
CA VAL A 210 14.90 3.45 8.73
C VAL A 210 15.14 4.84 9.32
N ALA A 211 15.76 4.90 10.49
CA ALA A 211 16.14 6.16 11.14
C ALA A 211 17.14 6.95 10.27
N ALA A 212 18.16 6.27 9.72
CA ALA A 212 19.12 6.86 8.80
C ALA A 212 18.46 7.40 7.52
N LEU A 213 17.50 6.65 6.95
CA LEU A 213 16.73 7.11 5.78
C LEU A 213 15.91 8.37 6.10
N ILE A 214 15.22 8.41 7.25
CA ILE A 214 14.45 9.58 7.68
C ILE A 214 15.38 10.79 7.90
N ALA A 215 16.55 10.58 8.50
CA ALA A 215 17.55 11.64 8.68
C ALA A 215 18.06 12.18 7.33
N ALA A 216 18.37 11.29 6.39
CA ALA A 216 18.79 11.68 5.04
C ALA A 216 17.70 12.44 4.28
N PHE A 217 16.43 12.03 4.39
CA PHE A 217 15.30 12.76 3.83
C PHE A 217 15.15 14.16 4.45
N ASN A 218 15.24 14.27 5.77
CA ASN A 218 15.18 15.57 6.46
C ASN A 218 16.33 16.49 6.03
N ALA A 219 17.54 15.96 5.84
CA ALA A 219 18.69 16.71 5.33
C ALA A 219 18.50 17.17 3.88
N LEU A 220 17.98 16.28 3.00
CA LEU A 220 17.65 16.63 1.62
C LEU A 220 16.61 17.74 1.58
N ARG A 221 15.56 17.65 2.41
CA ARG A 221 14.51 18.67 2.53
C ARG A 221 15.09 20.04 2.90
N LEU A 222 15.98 20.10 3.88
CA LEU A 222 16.66 21.33 4.28
C LEU A 222 17.50 21.91 3.14
N ARG A 223 18.27 21.06 2.45
CA ARG A 223 19.12 21.49 1.34
C ARG A 223 18.31 22.05 0.17
N VAL A 224 17.23 21.36 -0.23
CA VAL A 224 16.35 21.81 -1.32
C VAL A 224 15.65 23.12 -0.94
N THR A 225 15.18 23.24 0.30
CA THR A 225 14.54 24.48 0.77
C THR A 225 15.52 25.64 0.74
N ALA A 226 16.75 25.45 1.24
CA ALA A 226 17.79 26.48 1.21
C ALA A 226 18.17 26.90 -0.22
N MET A 227 18.31 25.96 -1.15
CA MET A 227 18.59 26.25 -2.57
C MET A 227 17.47 27.07 -3.22
N LEU A 228 16.21 26.74 -2.93
CA LEU A 228 15.06 27.49 -3.44
C LEU A 228 14.99 28.90 -2.82
N ASP A 229 15.24 29.04 -1.52
CA ASP A 229 15.28 30.36 -0.85
C ASP A 229 16.44 31.23 -1.37
N GLU A 230 17.57 30.62 -1.72
CA GLU A 230 18.68 31.29 -2.38
C GLU A 230 18.31 31.75 -3.79
N LYS A 231 17.66 30.89 -4.58
CA LYS A 231 17.09 31.25 -5.89
C LYS A 231 16.15 32.44 -5.78
N ASP A 232 15.25 32.45 -4.80
CA ASP A 232 14.26 33.52 -4.62
C ASP A 232 14.90 34.85 -4.22
N ARG A 233 15.91 34.80 -3.33
CA ARG A 233 16.75 35.97 -2.99
C ARG A 233 17.49 36.52 -4.21
N MET A 234 18.08 35.64 -5.02
CA MET A 234 18.77 36.02 -6.25
C MET A 234 17.82 36.67 -7.25
N LEU A 235 16.64 36.10 -7.48
CA LEU A 235 15.61 36.69 -8.36
C LEU A 235 15.14 38.05 -7.83
N GLY A 236 15.00 38.21 -6.52
CA GLY A 236 14.69 39.50 -5.90
C GLY A 236 15.75 40.56 -6.13
N ALA A 237 17.03 40.22 -5.95
CA ALA A 237 18.15 41.11 -6.21
C ALA A 237 18.21 41.51 -7.69
N ILE A 238 18.10 40.55 -8.62
CA ILE A 238 18.06 40.82 -10.06
C ILE A 238 16.91 41.77 -10.42
N GLY A 239 15.72 41.55 -9.84
CA GLY A 239 14.57 42.43 -10.07
C GLY A 239 14.81 43.85 -9.59
N HIS A 240 15.42 44.03 -8.42
CA HIS A 240 15.79 45.34 -7.91
C HIS A 240 16.86 46.04 -8.78
N ASP A 241 17.90 45.30 -9.16
CA ASP A 241 19.02 45.82 -9.95
C ASP A 241 18.60 46.17 -11.38
N LEU A 242 17.55 45.55 -11.92
CA LEU A 242 16.98 45.91 -13.23
C LEU A 242 15.98 47.08 -13.15
N ARG A 243 15.23 47.26 -12.05
CA ARG A 243 14.33 48.42 -11.90
C ARG A 243 15.09 49.74 -11.79
N THR A 244 16.26 49.74 -11.16
CA THR A 244 17.09 50.95 -10.99
C THR A 244 17.48 51.62 -12.31
N PRO A 245 18.09 50.92 -13.30
CA PRO A 245 18.41 51.50 -14.60
C PRO A 245 17.15 51.83 -15.41
N LEU A 246 16.05 51.08 -15.28
CA LEU A 246 14.78 51.42 -15.94
C LEU A 246 14.19 52.73 -15.41
N ALA A 247 14.23 52.95 -14.09
CA ALA A 247 13.83 54.22 -13.48
C ALA A 247 14.73 55.38 -13.93
N ALA A 248 16.05 55.15 -14.01
CA ALA A 248 16.97 56.16 -14.52
C ALA A 248 16.70 56.50 -16.00
N LEU A 249 16.41 55.50 -16.84
CA LEU A 249 15.98 55.71 -18.23
C LEU A 249 14.68 56.51 -18.28
N ARG A 250 13.70 56.22 -17.40
CA ARG A 250 12.43 56.94 -17.32
C ARG A 250 12.63 58.43 -17.02
N VAL A 251 13.56 58.77 -16.13
CA VAL A 251 13.92 60.17 -15.87
C VAL A 251 14.66 60.79 -17.05
N ARG A 252 15.56 60.04 -17.69
CA ARG A 252 16.38 60.55 -18.80
C ARG A 252 15.57 60.87 -20.05
N ILE A 253 14.43 60.21 -20.26
CA ILE A 253 13.55 60.54 -21.39
C ILE A 253 12.77 61.84 -21.20
N GLU A 254 12.69 62.37 -19.97
CA GLU A 254 12.07 63.68 -19.72
C GLU A 254 12.81 64.83 -20.41
N SER A 255 14.09 64.64 -20.76
CA SER A 255 14.90 65.61 -21.52
C SER A 255 14.79 65.46 -23.04
N VAL A 256 13.93 64.58 -23.55
CA VAL A 256 13.69 64.42 -24.99
C VAL A 256 12.73 65.53 -25.45
N GLU A 257 13.14 66.30 -26.46
CA GLU A 257 12.38 67.46 -26.96
C GLU A 257 11.14 67.07 -27.77
N ASP A 258 11.21 65.95 -28.50
CA ASP A 258 10.08 65.42 -29.27
C ASP A 258 9.11 64.67 -28.34
N GLU A 259 7.93 65.23 -28.15
CA GLU A 259 6.86 64.69 -27.30
C GLU A 259 6.39 63.30 -27.77
N ALA A 260 6.35 63.06 -29.08
CA ALA A 260 5.88 61.79 -29.62
C ALA A 260 6.90 60.68 -29.34
N ASP A 261 8.19 60.99 -29.52
CA ASP A 261 9.26 60.04 -29.20
C ASP A 261 9.40 59.83 -27.69
N ARG A 262 9.27 60.89 -26.87
CA ARG A 262 9.25 60.78 -25.40
C ARG A 262 8.14 59.83 -24.94
N THR A 263 6.93 60.00 -25.47
CA THR A 263 5.77 59.15 -25.14
C THR A 263 6.02 57.69 -25.52
N ARG A 264 6.50 57.42 -26.74
CA ARG A 264 6.82 56.05 -27.18
C ARG A 264 7.91 55.39 -26.34
N MET A 265 8.94 56.15 -25.94
CA MET A 265 9.98 55.66 -25.06
C MET A 265 9.45 55.37 -23.65
N ALA A 266 8.56 56.22 -23.14
CA ALA A 266 7.89 56.03 -21.85
C ALA A 266 7.09 54.72 -21.81
N GLU A 267 6.28 54.48 -22.85
CA GLU A 267 5.50 53.24 -23.01
C GLU A 267 6.41 52.03 -23.08
N THR A 268 7.49 52.10 -23.87
CA THR A 268 8.47 51.00 -23.97
C THR A 268 9.08 50.66 -22.61
N ILE A 269 9.46 51.66 -21.80
CA ILE A 269 10.02 51.44 -20.45
C ILE A 269 8.96 50.85 -19.51
N ALA A 270 7.71 51.30 -19.61
CA ALA A 270 6.60 50.75 -18.83
C ALA A 270 6.38 49.25 -19.17
N ASP A 271 6.42 48.89 -20.45
CA ASP A 271 6.30 47.51 -20.90
C ASP A 271 7.46 46.62 -20.44
N MET A 272 8.68 47.15 -20.42
CA MET A 272 9.85 46.46 -19.86
C MET A 272 9.67 46.18 -18.37
N ASN A 273 9.15 47.14 -17.59
CA ASN A 273 8.87 46.96 -16.17
C ASN A 273 7.79 45.88 -15.94
N ARG A 274 6.67 45.94 -16.68
CA ARG A 274 5.60 44.92 -16.60
C ARG A 274 6.12 43.52 -16.91
N THR A 275 6.91 43.40 -17.98
CA THR A 275 7.53 42.13 -18.38
C THR A 275 8.46 41.60 -17.28
N LEU A 276 9.31 42.46 -16.73
CA LEU A 276 10.22 42.08 -15.66
C LEU A 276 9.44 41.54 -14.46
N ASP A 277 8.37 42.24 -14.07
CA ASP A 277 7.50 41.80 -12.99
C ASP A 277 6.84 40.45 -13.31
N ASP A 278 6.42 40.20 -14.55
CA ASP A 278 5.84 38.93 -14.98
C ASP A 278 6.83 37.77 -14.90
N ILE A 279 8.06 37.96 -15.40
CA ILE A 279 9.12 36.95 -15.32
C ILE A 279 9.43 36.61 -13.87
N LEU A 280 9.63 37.62 -13.02
CA LEU A 280 9.94 37.42 -11.61
C LEU A 280 8.81 36.72 -10.87
N SER A 281 7.57 36.96 -11.27
CA SER A 281 6.39 36.36 -10.64
C SER A 281 6.20 34.92 -11.09
N LEU A 282 6.36 34.64 -12.39
CA LEU A 282 6.40 33.29 -12.91
C LEU A 282 7.52 32.47 -12.25
N ALA A 283 8.70 33.04 -12.05
CA ALA A 283 9.83 32.37 -11.41
C ALA A 283 9.63 32.07 -9.92
N ARG A 284 8.68 32.76 -9.25
CA ARG A 284 8.32 32.61 -7.83
C ARG A 284 7.04 31.79 -7.59
N LEU A 285 6.31 31.42 -8.63
CA LEU A 285 5.09 30.61 -8.50
C LEU A 285 5.38 29.23 -7.90
N GLY A 286 4.43 28.72 -7.10
CA GLY A 286 4.56 27.46 -6.36
C GLY A 286 5.20 27.58 -4.97
N ARG A 287 5.56 28.80 -4.53
CA ARG A 287 5.93 29.08 -3.14
C ARG A 287 4.82 29.84 -2.43
N PRO A 288 4.59 29.58 -1.13
CA PRO A 288 3.70 30.40 -0.33
C PRO A 288 4.28 31.80 -0.10
N SER A 289 4.09 32.73 -1.05
CA SER A 289 4.49 34.13 -0.87
C SER A 289 3.45 34.96 -0.11
N GLU A 290 2.19 34.55 -0.18
CA GLU A 290 1.01 35.21 0.40
C GLU A 290 0.11 34.15 1.06
N PRO A 291 -0.37 34.31 2.30
CA PRO A 291 -1.33 33.36 2.86
C PRO A 291 -2.64 33.38 2.07
N MET A 292 -3.32 32.23 1.95
CA MET A 292 -4.69 32.22 1.45
C MET A 292 -5.63 32.85 2.48
N THR A 293 -6.39 33.85 2.06
CA THR A 293 -7.36 34.60 2.87
C THR A 293 -8.75 34.51 2.26
N ASP A 294 -9.77 34.85 3.04
CA ASP A 294 -11.14 34.95 2.53
C ASP A 294 -11.25 36.23 1.69
N VAL A 295 -11.46 36.06 0.39
CA VAL A 295 -11.55 37.12 -0.61
C VAL A 295 -12.95 37.16 -1.17
N ASP A 296 -13.49 38.37 -1.33
CA ASP A 296 -14.71 38.61 -2.09
C ASP A 296 -14.35 38.69 -3.58
N LEU A 297 -14.63 37.64 -4.34
CA LEU A 297 -14.19 37.51 -5.71
C LEU A 297 -14.84 38.56 -6.62
N ALA A 298 -16.14 38.82 -6.43
CA ALA A 298 -16.86 39.84 -7.19
C ALA A 298 -16.22 41.22 -6.99
N ALA A 299 -15.96 41.61 -5.73
CA ALA A 299 -15.31 42.89 -5.42
C ALA A 299 -13.86 42.96 -5.93
N LEU A 300 -13.13 41.83 -5.96
CA LEU A 300 -11.78 41.79 -6.52
C LEU A 300 -11.80 42.01 -8.03
N VAL A 301 -12.72 41.37 -8.76
CA VAL A 301 -12.87 41.53 -10.21
C VAL A 301 -13.32 42.96 -10.53
N ASP A 302 -14.30 43.48 -9.81
CA ASP A 302 -14.81 44.85 -9.94
C ASP A 302 -13.68 45.88 -9.78
N ALA A 303 -12.88 45.76 -8.73
CA ALA A 303 -11.73 46.63 -8.50
C ALA A 303 -10.61 46.49 -9.55
N VAL A 304 -10.54 45.39 -10.30
CA VAL A 304 -9.63 45.29 -11.46
C VAL A 304 -10.23 46.01 -12.66
N VAL A 305 -11.52 45.87 -12.89
CA VAL A 305 -12.22 46.53 -14.00
C VAL A 305 -12.20 48.05 -13.83
N GLU A 306 -12.37 48.55 -12.61
CA GLU A 306 -12.24 49.98 -12.27
C GLU A 306 -10.85 50.52 -12.64
N ASP A 307 -9.76 49.77 -12.37
CA ASP A 307 -8.40 50.14 -12.78
C ASP A 307 -8.28 50.36 -14.31
N PHE A 308 -9.06 49.65 -15.12
CA PHE A 308 -9.09 49.82 -16.59
C PHE A 308 -9.99 50.98 -17.03
N HIS A 309 -11.10 51.21 -16.33
CA HIS A 309 -11.94 52.38 -16.56
C HIS A 309 -11.18 53.69 -16.33
N ASP A 310 -10.38 53.76 -15.27
CA ASP A 310 -9.53 54.92 -14.97
C ASP A 310 -8.49 55.20 -16.06
N LEU A 311 -8.08 54.17 -16.80
CA LEU A 311 -7.19 54.25 -17.96
C LEU A 311 -7.93 54.54 -19.27
N GLY A 312 -9.27 54.65 -19.25
CA GLY A 312 -10.11 54.87 -20.43
C GLY A 312 -10.25 53.65 -21.34
N ALA A 313 -9.92 52.45 -20.87
CA ALA A 313 -10.08 51.22 -21.64
C ALA A 313 -11.55 50.76 -21.64
N PRO A 314 -12.08 50.25 -22.77
CA PRO A 314 -13.47 49.82 -22.88
C PRO A 314 -13.66 48.42 -22.28
N VAL A 315 -13.80 48.37 -20.96
CA VAL A 315 -14.10 47.16 -20.19
C VAL A 315 -15.51 47.27 -19.62
N ALA A 316 -16.28 46.19 -19.65
CA ALA A 316 -17.60 46.11 -19.03
C ALA A 316 -17.60 44.97 -18.01
N PHE A 317 -18.25 45.17 -16.87
CA PHE A 317 -18.44 44.14 -15.85
C PHE A 317 -19.93 43.93 -15.58
N GLU A 318 -20.37 42.68 -15.65
CA GLU A 318 -21.71 42.30 -15.22
C GLU A 318 -21.72 42.18 -13.69
N GLU A 319 -22.54 43.01 -13.03
CA GLU A 319 -22.62 43.05 -11.57
C GLU A 319 -22.96 41.65 -11.03
N ALA A 320 -22.08 41.14 -10.17
CA ALA A 320 -22.18 39.81 -9.59
C ALA A 320 -22.47 39.88 -8.08
N ALA A 321 -23.22 38.91 -7.58
CA ALA A 321 -23.45 38.79 -6.14
C ALA A 321 -22.13 38.51 -5.40
N ARG A 322 -22.09 38.96 -4.12
CA ARG A 322 -20.95 38.73 -3.23
C ARG A 322 -20.58 37.24 -3.14
N LEU A 323 -19.34 36.93 -3.48
CA LEU A 323 -18.85 35.56 -3.55
C LEU A 323 -17.54 35.41 -2.77
N ARG A 324 -17.57 34.65 -1.67
CA ARG A 324 -16.39 34.44 -0.83
C ARG A 324 -15.64 33.18 -1.22
N MET A 325 -14.33 33.33 -1.46
CA MET A 325 -13.43 32.23 -1.77
C MET A 325 -12.11 32.37 -1.02
N ARG A 326 -11.47 31.24 -0.71
CA ARG A 326 -10.17 31.24 -0.02
C ARG A 326 -9.03 31.25 -1.03
N LEU A 327 -8.51 32.44 -1.32
CA LEU A 327 -7.56 32.68 -2.41
C LEU A 327 -6.38 33.54 -1.95
N ARG A 328 -5.37 33.69 -2.81
CA ARG A 328 -4.29 34.66 -2.66
C ARG A 328 -4.67 35.93 -3.44
N PRO A 329 -5.15 37.00 -2.79
CA PRO A 329 -5.79 38.12 -3.49
C PRO A 329 -4.86 38.81 -4.49
N THR A 330 -3.57 38.97 -4.15
CA THR A 330 -2.61 39.64 -5.04
C THR A 330 -2.37 38.84 -6.32
N LEU A 331 -2.25 37.51 -6.20
CA LEU A 331 -2.10 36.64 -7.37
C LEU A 331 -3.39 36.59 -8.20
N MET A 332 -4.55 36.42 -7.57
CA MET A 332 -5.82 36.33 -8.30
C MET A 332 -6.13 37.63 -9.05
N ARG A 333 -5.93 38.80 -8.42
CA ARG A 333 -6.03 40.12 -9.07
C ARG A 333 -5.22 40.16 -10.36
N ARG A 334 -4.01 39.63 -10.31
CA ARG A 334 -3.09 39.61 -11.45
C ARG A 334 -3.51 38.65 -12.56
N ALA A 335 -4.02 37.47 -12.22
CA ALA A 335 -4.55 36.54 -13.22
C ALA A 335 -5.70 37.19 -13.99
N VAL A 336 -6.67 37.80 -13.28
CA VAL A 336 -7.80 38.51 -13.89
C VAL A 336 -7.31 39.68 -14.76
N ARG A 337 -6.40 40.51 -14.22
CA ARG A 337 -5.81 41.64 -14.95
C ARG A 337 -5.14 41.20 -16.27
N ASN A 338 -4.37 40.12 -16.26
CA ASN A 338 -3.71 39.60 -17.45
C ASN A 338 -4.70 39.12 -18.52
N LEU A 339 -5.85 38.56 -18.13
CA LEU A 339 -6.88 38.16 -19.08
C LEU A 339 -7.57 39.39 -19.69
N ILE A 340 -7.91 40.39 -18.87
CA ILE A 340 -8.52 41.65 -19.34
C ILE A 340 -7.56 42.43 -20.25
N GLU A 341 -6.28 42.53 -19.89
CA GLU A 341 -5.24 43.14 -20.74
C GLU A 341 -5.17 42.50 -22.11
N ASN A 342 -5.22 41.17 -22.19
CA ASN A 342 -5.22 40.47 -23.47
C ASN A 342 -6.51 40.74 -24.26
N ALA A 343 -7.68 40.70 -23.60
CA ALA A 343 -8.97 40.97 -24.24
C ALA A 343 -9.01 42.38 -24.85
N VAL A 344 -8.63 43.42 -24.09
CA VAL A 344 -8.55 44.80 -24.58
C VAL A 344 -7.54 44.94 -25.72
N LYS A 345 -6.37 44.31 -25.59
CA LYS A 345 -5.29 44.45 -26.57
C LYS A 345 -5.61 43.79 -27.92
N TYR A 346 -6.23 42.61 -27.92
CA TYR A 346 -6.47 41.83 -29.14
C TYR A 346 -7.89 41.97 -29.68
N GLY A 347 -8.88 42.21 -28.83
CA GLY A 347 -10.28 42.38 -29.21
C GLY A 347 -10.82 43.80 -29.06
N GLY A 348 -9.99 44.76 -28.63
CA GLY A 348 -10.38 46.16 -28.51
C GLY A 348 -11.22 46.48 -27.27
N SER A 349 -11.98 45.52 -26.75
CA SER A 349 -12.79 45.61 -25.53
C SER A 349 -12.81 44.30 -24.75
N ALA A 350 -13.23 44.37 -23.48
CA ALA A 350 -13.40 43.20 -22.64
C ALA A 350 -14.77 43.23 -21.92
N ALA A 351 -15.51 42.13 -21.99
CA ALA A 351 -16.71 41.90 -21.20
C ALA A 351 -16.42 40.84 -20.13
N VAL A 352 -16.58 41.21 -18.86
CA VAL A 352 -16.24 40.38 -17.71
C VAL A 352 -17.52 39.99 -16.96
N SER A 353 -17.65 38.70 -16.64
CA SER A 353 -18.75 38.20 -15.80
C SER A 353 -18.24 37.15 -14.80
N VAL A 354 -18.99 36.98 -13.71
CA VAL A 354 -18.71 35.96 -12.67
C VAL A 354 -19.95 35.11 -12.48
N GLU A 355 -19.82 33.81 -12.70
CA GLU A 355 -20.88 32.83 -12.50
C GLU A 355 -20.62 32.00 -11.24
N ASP A 356 -21.59 31.98 -10.33
CA ASP A 356 -21.56 31.16 -9.12
C ASP A 356 -22.29 29.82 -9.36
N GLY A 357 -21.53 28.73 -9.41
CA GLY A 357 -22.04 27.36 -9.50
C GLY A 357 -21.94 26.61 -8.18
N ALA A 358 -22.64 25.48 -8.09
CA ALA A 358 -22.70 24.66 -6.88
C ALA A 358 -21.35 24.04 -6.48
N GLU A 359 -20.54 23.62 -7.46
CA GLU A 359 -19.22 22.99 -7.22
C GLU A 359 -18.05 23.88 -7.65
N ARG A 360 -18.29 24.84 -8.54
CA ARG A 360 -17.26 25.64 -9.19
C ARG A 360 -17.76 27.06 -9.40
N VAL A 361 -16.81 27.98 -9.39
CA VAL A 361 -17.00 29.39 -9.73
C VAL A 361 -16.28 29.65 -11.05
N ALA A 362 -16.91 30.39 -11.95
CA ALA A 362 -16.29 30.80 -13.21
C ALA A 362 -16.15 32.32 -13.30
N ILE A 363 -14.97 32.80 -13.71
CA ILE A 363 -14.75 34.18 -14.16
C ILE A 363 -14.55 34.13 -15.66
N MET A 364 -15.41 34.80 -16.42
CA MET A 364 -15.35 34.83 -17.87
C MET A 364 -14.89 36.20 -18.33
N VAL A 365 -13.88 36.23 -19.20
CA VAL A 365 -13.40 37.44 -19.88
C VAL A 365 -13.54 37.21 -21.37
N ALA A 366 -14.49 37.91 -21.98
CA ALA A 366 -14.79 37.82 -23.40
C ALA A 366 -14.29 39.05 -24.16
N ASP A 367 -13.80 38.83 -25.38
CA ASP A 367 -13.39 39.87 -26.32
C ASP A 367 -14.08 39.69 -27.68
N ASP A 368 -13.98 40.72 -28.53
CA ASP A 368 -14.52 40.74 -29.90
C ASP A 368 -13.40 40.65 -30.96
N GLY A 369 -12.26 40.07 -30.59
CA GLY A 369 -11.08 39.92 -31.44
C GLY A 369 -11.21 38.84 -32.51
N PRO A 370 -10.11 38.51 -33.21
CA PRO A 370 -10.12 37.49 -34.26
C PRO A 370 -10.27 36.04 -33.73
N GLY A 371 -10.20 35.83 -32.41
CA GLY A 371 -10.11 34.50 -31.81
C GLY A 371 -8.74 33.85 -32.01
N ILE A 372 -8.64 32.56 -31.73
CA ILE A 372 -7.41 31.76 -31.82
C ILE A 372 -7.70 30.49 -32.62
N PRO A 373 -6.85 30.06 -33.58
CA PRO A 373 -7.04 28.78 -34.25
C PRO A 373 -7.20 27.62 -33.26
N ASP A 374 -8.17 26.73 -33.48
CA ASP A 374 -8.55 25.69 -32.51
C ASP A 374 -7.37 24.75 -32.15
N ASP A 375 -6.45 24.51 -33.09
CA ASP A 375 -5.24 23.71 -32.91
C ASP A 375 -4.18 24.41 -32.03
N ARG A 376 -4.34 25.70 -31.77
CA ARG A 376 -3.37 26.54 -31.03
C ARG A 376 -3.89 27.04 -29.68
N LEU A 377 -5.15 26.75 -29.33
CA LEU A 377 -5.77 27.16 -28.05
C LEU A 377 -5.00 26.67 -26.81
N ASN A 378 -4.30 25.55 -26.90
CA ASN A 378 -3.48 25.04 -25.80
C ASN A 378 -2.06 25.62 -25.79
N ASP A 379 -1.47 25.84 -26.97
CA ASP A 379 -0.08 26.32 -27.13
C ASP A 379 0.11 27.74 -26.60
N VAL A 380 -0.92 28.58 -26.66
CA VAL A 380 -0.87 29.99 -26.20
C VAL A 380 -0.65 30.15 -24.70
N PHE A 381 -0.78 29.06 -23.94
CA PHE A 381 -0.44 29.03 -22.52
C PHE A 381 1.03 28.74 -22.25
N ASP A 382 1.81 28.34 -23.26
CA ASP A 382 3.24 28.10 -23.09
C ASP A 382 3.98 29.45 -22.96
N PRO A 383 4.91 29.58 -21.99
CA PRO A 383 5.68 30.80 -21.82
C PRO A 383 6.41 31.20 -23.10
N PHE A 384 6.40 32.49 -23.42
CA PHE A 384 7.05 33.07 -24.61
C PHE A 384 6.39 32.73 -25.95
N THR A 385 5.25 32.04 -25.95
CA THR A 385 4.51 31.72 -27.18
C THR A 385 3.68 32.90 -27.65
N ARG A 386 3.75 33.21 -28.96
CA ARG A 386 2.93 34.19 -29.67
C ARG A 386 2.37 33.58 -30.96
N LEU A 387 1.15 33.96 -31.34
CA LEU A 387 0.51 33.50 -32.58
C LEU A 387 0.88 34.35 -33.79
N GLU A 388 1.26 35.61 -33.58
CA GLU A 388 1.61 36.53 -34.68
C GLU A 388 3.05 36.32 -35.17
N THR A 389 3.21 36.18 -36.48
CA THR A 389 4.50 36.08 -37.18
C THR A 389 5.16 37.46 -37.40
N SER A 390 4.41 38.56 -37.25
CA SER A 390 4.84 39.92 -37.55
C SER A 390 5.54 40.57 -36.35
N ARG A 391 6.77 41.05 -36.54
CA ARG A 391 7.54 41.88 -35.60
C ARG A 391 7.04 43.34 -35.58
N ASN A 392 5.74 43.60 -35.70
CA ASN A 392 5.25 44.96 -35.50
C ASN A 392 5.31 45.29 -34.00
N ARG A 393 6.01 46.39 -33.67
CA ARG A 393 6.25 46.85 -32.29
C ARG A 393 4.95 47.25 -31.57
N ASP A 394 3.87 47.50 -32.31
CA ASP A 394 2.61 48.02 -31.76
C ASP A 394 1.75 46.97 -31.04
N THR A 395 1.90 45.66 -31.32
CA THR A 395 1.18 44.59 -30.59
C THR A 395 2.01 44.02 -29.41
N GLY A 396 2.95 44.80 -28.87
CA GLY A 396 4.01 44.41 -27.94
C GLY A 396 3.58 43.64 -26.69
N GLY A 397 3.93 42.35 -26.63
CA GLY A 397 3.80 41.51 -25.44
C GLY A 397 4.72 40.30 -25.56
N ILE A 398 5.32 39.84 -24.46
CA ILE A 398 6.34 38.77 -24.48
C ILE A 398 5.73 37.35 -24.43
N GLY A 399 4.40 37.24 -24.42
CA GLY A 399 3.72 35.92 -24.39
C GLY A 399 3.73 35.27 -23.01
N LEU A 400 3.79 36.09 -21.94
CA LEU A 400 3.81 35.60 -20.56
C LEU A 400 2.46 35.72 -19.84
N GLY A 401 1.57 36.61 -20.29
CA GLY A 401 0.33 36.93 -19.59
C GLY A 401 -0.59 35.72 -19.37
N LEU A 402 -0.89 34.96 -20.44
CA LEU A 402 -1.73 33.75 -20.37
C LEU A 402 -1.06 32.62 -19.58
N ALA A 403 0.25 32.42 -19.78
CA ALA A 403 1.03 31.44 -19.03
C ALA A 403 1.00 31.73 -17.52
N LEU A 404 1.18 33.00 -17.15
CA LEU A 404 1.13 33.48 -15.76
C LEU A 404 -0.28 33.33 -15.17
N ALA A 405 -1.32 33.73 -15.90
CA ALA A 405 -2.71 33.55 -15.47
C ALA A 405 -3.02 32.07 -15.21
N ARG A 406 -2.64 31.17 -16.13
CA ARG A 406 -2.82 29.72 -15.97
C ARG A 406 -2.05 29.17 -14.78
N ALA A 407 -0.81 29.61 -14.58
CA ALA A 407 0.00 29.16 -13.46
C ALA A 407 -0.56 29.62 -12.10
N ILE A 408 -1.04 30.86 -12.00
CA ILE A 408 -1.72 31.39 -10.80
C ILE A 408 -3.00 30.60 -10.50
N VAL A 409 -3.83 30.37 -11.51
CA VAL A 409 -5.11 29.67 -11.33
C VAL A 409 -4.89 28.20 -10.95
N ARG A 410 -3.86 27.55 -11.50
CA ARG A 410 -3.44 26.20 -11.08
C ARG A 410 -2.92 26.16 -9.64
N ASP A 411 -2.19 27.19 -9.19
CA ASP A 411 -1.79 27.31 -7.77
C ASP A 411 -3.00 27.41 -6.83
N ALA A 412 -4.10 28.02 -7.31
CA ALA A 412 -5.39 28.06 -6.62
C ALA A 412 -6.22 26.77 -6.79
N GLY A 413 -5.70 25.73 -7.44
CA GLY A 413 -6.41 24.47 -7.68
C GLY A 413 -7.45 24.52 -8.81
N GLY A 414 -7.48 25.59 -9.58
CA GLY A 414 -8.39 25.78 -10.71
C GLY A 414 -7.77 25.49 -12.08
N GLU A 415 -8.50 25.87 -13.13
CA GLU A 415 -8.08 25.77 -14.52
C GLU A 415 -8.47 27.03 -15.33
N VAL A 416 -7.71 27.35 -16.37
CA VAL A 416 -8.07 28.37 -17.36
C VAL A 416 -8.35 27.70 -18.69
N VAL A 417 -9.51 27.98 -19.28
CA VAL A 417 -9.95 27.45 -20.57
C VAL A 417 -10.18 28.59 -21.55
N LEU A 418 -9.76 28.40 -22.80
CA LEU A 418 -10.03 29.35 -23.89
C LEU A 418 -11.02 28.71 -24.86
N ALA A 419 -12.02 29.48 -25.29
CA ALA A 419 -12.98 29.06 -26.30
C ALA A 419 -13.26 30.20 -27.27
N ASN A 420 -13.31 29.90 -28.57
CA ASN A 420 -13.75 30.86 -29.58
C ASN A 420 -15.25 31.11 -29.47
N ARG A 421 -15.68 32.35 -29.68
CA ARG A 421 -17.09 32.76 -29.65
C ARG A 421 -17.75 32.59 -31.02
N ALA A 422 -19.04 32.25 -31.00
CA ALA A 422 -19.86 32.22 -32.21
C ALA A 422 -20.08 33.65 -32.71
N GLY A 423 -19.40 34.03 -33.80
CA GLY A 423 -19.45 35.39 -34.37
C GLY A 423 -18.13 36.16 -34.35
N GLY A 424 -17.05 35.56 -33.84
CA GLY A 424 -15.76 36.23 -33.64
C GLY A 424 -15.51 36.49 -32.15
N GLY A 425 -14.23 36.58 -31.78
CA GLY A 425 -13.78 36.80 -30.41
C GLY A 425 -13.36 35.54 -29.66
N LEU A 426 -12.75 35.75 -28.51
CA LEU A 426 -12.32 34.70 -27.58
C LEU A 426 -13.02 34.88 -26.23
N THR A 427 -13.25 33.78 -25.52
CA THR A 427 -13.63 33.80 -24.10
C THR A 427 -12.61 33.02 -23.30
N ALA A 428 -11.93 33.72 -22.39
CA ALA A 428 -11.06 33.13 -21.39
C ALA A 428 -11.84 32.90 -20.10
N THR A 429 -11.91 31.65 -19.65
CA THR A 429 -12.67 31.27 -18.46
C THR A 429 -11.73 30.75 -17.38
N ILE A 430 -11.68 31.41 -16.24
CA ILE A 430 -11.05 30.90 -15.01
C ILE A 430 -12.09 30.06 -14.28
N ILE A 431 -11.78 28.80 -14.00
CA ILE A 431 -12.64 27.87 -13.27
C ILE A 431 -11.98 27.53 -11.94
N LEU A 432 -12.63 27.87 -10.82
CA LEU A 432 -12.12 27.62 -9.47
C LEU A 432 -13.02 26.62 -8.72
N PRO A 433 -12.45 25.64 -8.01
CA PRO A 433 -13.22 24.81 -7.09
C PRO A 433 -13.67 25.62 -5.86
N ARG A 434 -14.85 25.29 -5.32
CA ARG A 434 -15.36 25.88 -4.08
C ARG A 434 -14.62 25.42 -2.82
#